data_AF-A0A485B6Y7-F1
#
_entry.id   AF-A0A485B6Y7-F1
#
_cell.length_a   1.000
_cell.length_b   1.000
_cell.length_c   1.000
_cell.angle_alpha   90.00
_cell.angle_beta   90.00
_cell.angle_gamma   90.00
#
_symmetry.space_group_name_H-M   'P 1'
#
loop_
_entity.id
_entity.type
_entity.pdbx_description
1 polymer ?
#
loop_
_entity_poly.entity_id
_entity_poly.type
_entity_poly.pdbx_seq_one_letter_code
_entity_poly.pdbx_strand_id
1 'polypeptide(L)' 'MVIRDSVINEGFNIAKPWADAAASNRAFSGNTGAVDAKGVAQRNLNDDGFNRMWEYNNRGVGSFIVAEPKQ' A
#
# COMPACT_ATOMS: atom_id res chain seq x y z
N MET A 1 -8.93 -2.48 3.62
CA MET A 1 -8.15 -2.15 4.83
C MET A 1 -7.30 -0.93 4.54
N VAL A 2 -7.06 -0.06 5.51
CA VAL A 2 -6.07 1.01 5.41
C VAL A 2 -5.20 0.98 6.66
N ILE A 3 -3.88 0.82 6.51
CA ILE A 3 -2.91 0.99 7.60
C ILE A 3 -2.34 2.39 7.47
N ARG A 4 -2.50 3.22 8.50
CA ARG A 4 -2.05 4.61 8.44
C ARG A 4 -1.46 5.10 9.74
N ASP A 5 -0.54 6.07 9.62
CA ASP A 5 0.05 6.80 10.75
C ASP A 5 0.69 5.85 11.82
N SER A 6 1.08 4.64 11.39
CA SER A 6 1.47 3.52 12.25
C SER A 6 2.97 3.23 12.20
N VAL A 7 3.48 2.49 13.18
CA VAL A 7 4.84 1.93 13.16
C VAL A 7 4.78 0.48 12.69
N ILE A 8 5.47 0.17 11.59
CA ILE A 8 5.69 -1.18 11.11
C ILE A 8 7.16 -1.53 11.40
N ASN A 9 7.37 -2.49 12.31
CA ASN A 9 8.70 -2.91 12.75
C ASN A 9 9.28 -4.00 11.84
N GLU A 10 10.34 -4.67 12.30
CA GLU A 10 11.07 -5.71 11.56
C GLU A 10 10.25 -7.00 11.34
N GLY A 11 10.72 -7.84 10.42
CA GLY A 11 10.19 -9.18 10.18
C GLY A 11 9.09 -9.28 9.12
N PHE A 12 8.62 -8.15 8.58
CA PHE A 12 7.65 -8.14 7.48
C PHE A 12 8.34 -8.29 6.11
N ASN A 13 7.66 -8.96 5.17
CA ASN A 13 8.09 -8.98 3.78
C ASN A 13 7.76 -7.63 3.13
N ILE A 14 8.72 -6.72 3.15
CA ILE A 14 8.53 -5.38 2.60
C ILE A 14 8.24 -5.49 1.10
N ALA A 15 8.98 -6.30 0.32
CA ALA A 15 8.78 -6.39 -1.13
C ALA A 15 7.37 -6.84 -1.56
N LYS A 16 6.68 -7.65 -0.73
CA LYS A 16 5.32 -8.13 -0.96
C LYS A 16 4.54 -8.16 0.38
N PRO A 17 4.02 -7.02 0.85
CA PRO A 17 3.38 -6.91 2.16
C PRO A 17 1.95 -7.49 2.14
N TRP A 18 1.37 -7.63 0.96
CA TRP A 18 0.04 -8.18 0.74
C TRP A 18 0.13 -9.51 -0.01
N ALA A 19 -0.47 -10.55 0.57
CA ALA A 19 -0.59 -11.86 -0.06
C ALA A 19 -1.86 -11.96 -0.92
N ASP A 20 -1.96 -13.07 -1.65
CA ASP A 20 -3.16 -13.46 -2.37
C ASP A 20 -4.35 -13.67 -1.43
N ALA A 21 -5.56 -13.61 -1.96
CA ALA A 21 -6.77 -13.78 -1.16
C ALA A 21 -6.85 -15.21 -0.60
N ALA A 22 -6.86 -15.33 0.73
CA ALA A 22 -6.83 -16.63 1.42
C ALA A 22 -7.94 -17.61 1.01
N ALA A 23 -9.14 -17.12 0.69
CA ALA A 23 -10.29 -17.97 0.38
C ALA A 23 -10.37 -18.39 -1.10
N SER A 24 -10.02 -17.50 -2.03
CA SER A 24 -10.17 -17.73 -3.47
C SER A 24 -8.86 -17.96 -4.20
N ASN A 25 -7.72 -17.77 -3.53
CA ASN A 25 -6.39 -17.70 -4.13
C ASN A 25 -6.29 -16.66 -5.26
N ARG A 26 -7.18 -15.65 -5.28
CA ARG A 26 -7.08 -14.54 -6.23
C ARG A 26 -5.78 -13.80 -5.97
N ALA A 27 -4.95 -13.70 -7.01
CA ALA A 27 -3.68 -12.99 -6.96
C ALA A 27 -3.87 -11.57 -6.41
N PHE A 28 -2.93 -11.12 -5.56
CA PHE A 28 -2.91 -9.72 -5.14
C PHE A 28 -2.61 -8.80 -6.33
N SER A 29 -3.45 -7.78 -6.53
CA SER A 29 -3.26 -6.75 -7.54
C SER A 29 -3.48 -5.37 -6.92
N GLY A 30 -2.42 -4.57 -6.83
CA GLY A 30 -2.46 -3.21 -6.29
C GLY A 30 -2.73 -2.18 -7.40
N ASN A 31 -3.67 -1.27 -7.19
CA ASN A 31 -3.98 -0.22 -8.15
C ASN A 31 -3.07 1.01 -7.93
N THR A 32 -2.05 1.17 -8.78
CA THR A 32 -1.15 2.35 -8.77
C THR A 32 -1.75 3.58 -9.46
N GLY A 33 -2.83 3.40 -10.23
CA GLY A 33 -3.48 4.46 -10.99
C GLY A 33 -2.69 4.92 -12.20
N ALA A 34 -3.22 5.98 -12.84
CA ALA A 34 -2.51 6.74 -13.87
C ALA A 34 -2.21 8.15 -13.34
N VAL A 35 -1.16 8.78 -13.85
CA VAL A 35 -0.81 10.16 -13.48
C VAL A 35 -1.49 11.10 -14.47
N ASP A 36 -2.20 12.12 -13.98
CA ASP A 36 -2.80 13.13 -14.84
C ASP A 36 -1.76 14.16 -15.34
N ALA A 37 -2.21 15.11 -16.17
CA ALA A 37 -1.33 16.14 -16.71
C ALA A 37 -0.67 17.05 -15.65
N LYS A 38 -1.15 17.05 -14.40
CA LYS A 38 -0.60 17.82 -13.28
C LYS A 38 0.32 16.99 -12.39
N GLY A 39 0.61 15.75 -12.74
CA GLY A 39 1.42 14.86 -11.91
C GLY A 39 0.65 14.22 -10.76
N VAL A 40 -0.68 14.32 -10.72
CA VAL A 40 -1.49 13.76 -9.64
C VAL A 40 -1.97 12.36 -10.03
N ALA A 41 -1.74 11.39 -9.14
CA ALA A 41 -2.22 10.03 -9.34
C ALA A 41 -3.75 9.96 -9.25
N GLN A 42 -4.38 9.50 -10.32
CA GLN A 42 -5.81 9.27 -10.46
C GLN A 42 -6.09 7.75 -10.44
N ARG A 43 -6.97 7.33 -9.54
CA ARG A 43 -7.44 5.93 -9.45
C ARG A 43 -8.78 5.84 -8.74
N ASN A 44 -9.62 4.91 -9.17
CA ASN A 44 -10.80 4.51 -8.42
C ASN A 44 -10.37 3.57 -7.28
N LEU A 45 -10.46 4.04 -6.03
CA LEU A 45 -10.10 3.25 -4.85
C LEU A 45 -11.06 2.07 -4.58
N ASN A 46 -12.20 2.03 -5.28
CA ASN A 46 -13.22 0.99 -5.19
C ASN A 46 -13.36 0.14 -6.46
N ASP A 47 -12.38 0.20 -7.37
CA ASP A 47 -12.30 -0.69 -8.52
C ASP A 47 -12.20 -2.16 -8.06
N ASP A 48 -13.13 -3.00 -8.51
CA ASP A 48 -13.25 -4.41 -8.13
C ASP A 48 -12.23 -5.31 -8.85
N GLY A 49 -11.62 -4.82 -9.94
CA GLY A 49 -10.49 -5.44 -10.62
C GLY A 49 -9.20 -5.47 -9.79
N PHE A 50 -9.16 -4.74 -8.67
CA PHE A 50 -7.98 -4.63 -7.81
C PHE A 50 -8.29 -4.98 -6.34
N ASN A 51 -7.24 -5.09 -5.52
CA ASN A 51 -7.35 -5.19 -4.08
C ASN A 51 -7.51 -3.79 -3.45
N ARG A 52 -8.23 -3.73 -2.32
CA ARG A 52 -8.48 -2.49 -1.55
C ARG A 52 -7.70 -2.48 -0.23
N MET A 53 -6.41 -2.82 -0.32
CA MET A 53 -5.45 -2.79 0.78
C MET A 53 -4.50 -1.62 0.56
N TRP A 54 -4.43 -0.70 1.51
CA TRP A 54 -3.72 0.57 1.35
C TRP A 54 -2.87 0.92 2.56
N GLU A 55 -1.83 1.70 2.31
CA GLU A 55 -0.95 2.27 3.33
C GLU A 55 -0.89 3.79 3.18
N TYR A 56 -0.78 4.52 4.29
CA TYR A 56 -0.60 5.97 4.27
C TYR A 56 0.19 6.46 5.49
N ASN A 57 1.32 7.14 5.26
CA ASN A 57 2.12 7.74 6.31
C ASN A 57 2.56 6.76 7.44
N ASN A 58 2.84 5.50 7.06
CA ASN A 58 3.46 4.54 7.97
C ASN A 58 4.96 4.80 8.09
N ARG A 59 5.54 4.47 9.26
CA ARG A 59 6.96 4.62 9.57
C ARG A 59 7.56 3.34 10.14
N GLY A 60 8.86 3.33 10.37
CA GLY A 60 9.59 2.17 10.87
C GLY A 60 10.15 1.32 9.74
N VAL A 61 11.05 0.41 10.09
CA VAL A 61 11.86 -0.36 9.14
C VAL A 61 11.07 -1.32 8.26
N GLY A 62 9.84 -1.69 8.65
CA GLY A 62 8.93 -2.48 7.83
C GLY A 62 8.02 -1.65 6.91
N SER A 63 8.15 -0.31 6.90
CA SER A 63 7.40 0.58 6.00
C SER A 63 8.22 0.91 4.76
N PHE A 64 7.56 0.95 3.59
CA PHE A 64 8.17 1.46 2.35
C PHE A 64 8.46 2.96 2.39
N ILE A 65 7.69 3.71 3.18
CA ILE A 65 7.89 5.15 3.38
C ILE A 65 8.79 5.30 4.61
N VAL A 66 10.10 5.36 4.38
CA VAL A 66 11.03 5.94 5.35
C VAL A 66 10.81 7.45 5.30
N ALA A 67 9.73 7.93 5.91
CA ALA A 67 9.70 9.34 6.27
C ALA A 67 10.78 9.52 7.33
N GLU A 68 11.86 10.23 6.98
CA GLU A 68 12.79 10.68 8.02
C GLU A 68 11.97 11.45 9.07
N PRO A 69 12.22 11.21 10.37
CA PRO A 69 11.56 11.98 11.40
C PRO A 69 11.84 13.46 11.17
N LYS A 70 10.79 14.29 11.06
CA LYS A 70 10.98 15.74 11.12
C LYS A 70 11.60 16.08 12.48
N GLN A 71 12.77 16.69 12.42
CA GLN A 71 13.46 17.30 13.56
C GLN A 71 12.64 18.46 14.13
#